data_AF-A0A3N4L8L7-F1
#
_entry.id   AF-A0A3N4L8L7-F1
#
_cell.length_a   1.000
_cell.length_b   1.000
_cell.length_c   1.000
_cell.angle_alpha   90.00
_cell.angle_beta   90.00
_cell.angle_gamma   90.00
#
_symmetry.space_group_name_H-M   'P 1'
#
loop_
_entity.id
_entity.type
_entity.pdbx_description
1 polymer ?
#
loop_
_entity_poly.entity_id
_entity_poly.type
_entity_poly.pdbx_seq_one_letter_code
_entity_poly.pdbx_strand_id
1 'polypeptide(L)'
;LLEMLSPLDPPKRHQDIQAQRYKGSILWLQEYEHFRVWQDTSICTGNTSNRILQCYGIPGAGKTIVSSMVIDHLLSHYGEQRVVYIYCDYRDKTNQNLLNIMGSILKQHLTVTTKIPDPIVDLLESLQKNGKRVMFEDMSQMLKFVIPQTVSHFLCIDALDELDPGSRLELLKALQTEFGSTRIFLTGRPHVASDVSRILQIPSVDSIYITPNLIDLRAYLSHKIELDQEMNPDDMNEQLKEEILDGVISKAQGM
;
A
#
# COMPACT_ATOMS: atom_id res chain seq x y z
N LEU A 1 8.26 10.02 -21.49
CA LEU A 1 9.43 9.35 -20.87
C LEU A 1 9.02 8.44 -19.73
N LEU A 2 8.34 8.93 -18.68
CA LEU A 2 7.97 8.10 -17.51
C LEU A 2 7.06 6.90 -17.81
N GLU A 3 6.20 6.98 -18.84
CA GLU A 3 5.39 5.83 -19.30
C GLU A 3 6.21 4.62 -19.76
N MET A 4 7.51 4.79 -20.05
CA MET A 4 8.41 3.67 -20.36
C MET A 4 8.75 2.83 -19.13
N LEU A 5 8.54 3.36 -17.92
CA LEU A 5 8.95 2.70 -16.68
C LEU A 5 7.96 1.61 -16.26
N SER A 6 6.66 1.88 -16.38
CA SER A 6 5.63 0.94 -15.95
C SER A 6 4.25 1.28 -16.51
N PRO A 7 3.45 0.27 -16.90
CA PRO A 7 2.04 0.45 -17.24
C PRO A 7 1.14 0.57 -15.99
N LEU A 8 1.65 0.29 -14.79
CA LEU A 8 0.85 0.31 -13.57
C LEU A 8 0.52 1.74 -13.14
N ASP A 9 -0.72 1.93 -12.67
CA ASP A 9 -1.22 3.20 -12.15
C ASP A 9 -1.84 3.02 -10.74
N PRO A 10 -1.01 2.83 -9.70
CA PRO A 10 -1.49 2.76 -8.32
C PRO A 10 -2.27 4.00 -7.87
N PRO A 11 -1.92 5.25 -8.25
CA PRO A 11 -2.71 6.43 -7.90
C PRO A 11 -4.18 6.32 -8.33
N LYS A 12 -4.46 5.84 -9.55
CA LYS A 12 -5.83 5.59 -10.00
C LYS A 12 -6.54 4.57 -9.10
N ARG A 13 -5.88 3.44 -8.80
CA ARG A 13 -6.44 2.42 -7.91
C ARG A 13 -6.70 2.96 -6.51
N HIS A 14 -5.82 3.81 -6.00
CA HIS A 14 -5.97 4.47 -4.71
C HIS A 14 -7.21 5.38 -4.69
N GLN A 15 -7.42 6.20 -5.72
CA GLN A 15 -8.60 7.05 -5.87
C GLN A 15 -9.90 6.23 -5.88
N ASP A 16 -9.94 5.11 -6.61
CA ASP A 16 -11.10 4.22 -6.64
C ASP A 16 -11.46 3.69 -5.23
N ILE A 17 -10.44 3.33 -4.45
CA ILE A 17 -10.62 2.84 -3.06
C ILE A 17 -11.05 3.99 -2.14
N GLN A 18 -10.44 5.18 -2.28
CA GLN A 18 -10.79 6.38 -1.52
C GLN A 18 -12.26 6.79 -1.73
N ALA A 19 -12.78 6.63 -2.95
CA ALA A 19 -14.17 6.97 -3.28
C ALA A 19 -15.19 6.03 -2.61
N GLN A 20 -14.80 4.79 -2.30
CA GLN A 20 -15.72 3.77 -1.79
C GLN A 20 -15.67 3.62 -0.26
N ARG A 21 -14.53 3.95 0.35
CA ARG A 21 -14.28 3.75 1.79
C ARG A 21 -14.99 4.79 2.66
N TYR A 22 -15.33 4.39 3.89
CA TYR A 22 -15.76 5.33 4.93
C TYR A 22 -14.53 5.99 5.58
N LYS A 23 -14.46 7.33 5.54
CA LYS A 23 -13.30 8.09 6.04
C LYS A 23 -13.11 7.99 7.56
N GLY A 24 -14.17 7.68 8.31
CA GLY A 24 -14.11 7.56 9.78
C GLY A 24 -13.59 6.21 10.28
N SER A 25 -13.25 5.27 9.41
CA SER A 25 -12.74 3.96 9.81
C SER A 25 -11.26 4.01 10.24
N ILE A 26 -10.83 3.03 11.05
CA ILE A 26 -9.40 2.73 11.30
C ILE A 26 -8.65 3.83 12.07
N LEU A 27 -9.38 4.70 12.76
CA LEU A 27 -8.80 5.67 13.71
C LEU A 27 -7.93 4.99 14.78
N TRP A 28 -8.30 3.76 15.16
CA TRP A 28 -7.56 2.93 16.12
C TRP A 28 -6.10 2.65 15.72
N LEU A 29 -5.77 2.67 14.42
CA LEU A 29 -4.41 2.35 13.97
C LEU A 29 -3.41 3.44 14.38
N GLN A 30 -3.86 4.69 14.48
CA GLN A 30 -3.02 5.80 14.92
C GLN A 30 -2.63 5.69 16.40
N GLU A 31 -3.43 4.96 17.19
CA GLU A 31 -3.17 4.71 18.60
C GLU A 31 -2.24 3.51 18.83
N TYR A 32 -2.07 2.65 17.80
CA TYR A 32 -1.22 1.47 17.88
C TYR A 32 0.26 1.85 17.99
N GLU A 33 0.91 1.40 19.06
CA GLU A 33 2.31 1.71 19.35
C GLU A 33 3.24 1.28 18.20
N HIS A 34 3.03 0.08 17.66
CA HIS A 34 3.81 -0.42 16.52
C HIS A 34 3.73 0.51 15.29
N PHE A 35 2.55 1.08 15.01
CA PHE A 35 2.39 2.03 13.90
C PHE A 35 3.12 3.35 14.18
N ARG A 36 2.99 3.90 15.39
CA ARG A 36 3.69 5.13 15.81
C ARG A 36 5.20 4.99 15.77
N VAL A 37 5.73 3.90 16.31
CA VAL A 37 7.17 3.62 16.31
C VAL A 37 7.68 3.40 14.88
N TRP A 38 6.92 2.68 14.06
CA TRP A 38 7.30 2.46 12.66
C TRP A 38 7.32 3.73 11.83
N GLN A 39 6.35 4.63 11.99
CA GLN A 39 6.31 5.86 11.19
C GLN A 39 7.32 6.91 11.66
N ASP A 40 7.74 6.89 12.94
CA ASP A 40 8.63 7.91 13.49
C ASP A 40 10.02 7.88 12.84
N THR A 41 10.30 8.89 12.03
CA THR A 41 11.54 9.02 11.27
C THR A 41 12.74 9.46 12.10
N SER A 42 12.52 9.94 13.32
CA SER A 42 13.58 10.33 14.25
C SER A 42 14.22 9.12 14.96
N ILE A 43 13.50 7.99 15.02
CA ILE A 43 14.01 6.76 15.61
C ILE A 43 14.97 6.10 14.62
N CYS A 44 16.27 6.30 14.85
CA CYS A 44 17.36 5.61 14.16
C CYS A 44 17.39 4.15 14.60
N THR A 45 16.70 3.30 13.87
CA THR A 45 16.71 1.88 14.14
C THR A 45 17.90 1.30 13.41
N GLY A 46 19.04 1.17 14.09
CA GLY A 46 20.22 0.45 13.58
C GLY A 46 19.96 -1.03 13.28
N ASN A 47 18.70 -1.46 13.28
CA ASN A 47 18.19 -2.79 12.99
C ASN A 47 17.13 -2.71 11.88
N THR A 48 17.22 -3.60 10.90
CA THR A 48 16.30 -3.77 9.77
C THR A 48 14.87 -4.14 10.18
N SER A 49 14.64 -4.57 11.43
CA SER A 49 13.31 -4.96 11.94
C SER A 49 12.32 -3.79 11.96
N ASN A 50 12.74 -2.61 12.39
CA ASN A 50 11.80 -1.53 12.69
C ASN A 50 11.44 -0.66 11.47
N ARG A 51 12.02 -0.97 10.29
CA ARG A 51 11.61 -0.33 9.03
C ARG A 51 10.38 -1.00 8.40
N ILE A 52 10.00 -2.21 8.82
CA ILE A 52 8.91 -2.96 8.17
C ILE A 52 7.75 -3.12 9.15
N LEU A 53 6.58 -2.61 8.78
CA LEU A 53 5.32 -2.86 9.48
C LEU A 53 4.46 -3.83 8.68
N GLN A 54 4.12 -4.95 9.30
CA GLN A 54 3.38 -6.03 8.67
C GLN A 54 1.96 -6.06 9.21
N CYS A 55 0.97 -6.07 8.32
CA CYS A 55 -0.43 -6.16 8.71
C CYS A 55 -1.11 -7.36 8.02
N TYR A 56 -1.51 -8.36 8.80
CA TYR A 56 -2.14 -9.57 8.27
C TYR A 56 -3.61 -9.66 8.64
N GLY A 57 -4.41 -10.34 7.83
CA GLY A 57 -5.83 -10.54 8.16
C GLY A 57 -6.55 -11.44 7.17
N ILE A 58 -7.70 -11.95 7.59
CA ILE A 58 -8.57 -12.81 6.77
C ILE A 58 -9.16 -12.03 5.56
N PRO A 59 -9.70 -12.72 4.54
CA PRO A 59 -10.52 -12.07 3.51
C PRO A 59 -11.66 -11.26 4.16
N GLY A 60 -12.00 -10.10 3.59
CA GLY A 60 -13.05 -9.23 4.15
C GLY A 60 -12.61 -8.35 5.34
N ALA A 61 -11.48 -8.63 6.00
CA ALA A 61 -11.03 -7.88 7.18
C ALA A 61 -10.71 -6.38 6.95
N GLY A 62 -10.83 -5.85 5.74
CA GLY A 62 -10.60 -4.42 5.46
C GLY A 62 -9.13 -4.03 5.23
N LYS A 63 -8.23 -4.98 4.96
CA LYS A 63 -6.79 -4.72 4.72
C LYS A 63 -6.53 -3.60 3.71
N THR A 64 -7.19 -3.64 2.55
CA THR A 64 -7.05 -2.62 1.50
C THR A 64 -7.54 -1.24 1.95
N ILE A 65 -8.58 -1.20 2.80
CA ILE A 65 -9.04 0.05 3.41
C ILE A 65 -7.98 0.58 4.39
N VAL A 66 -7.40 -0.29 5.22
CA VAL A 66 -6.28 0.04 6.12
C VAL A 66 -5.09 0.59 5.33
N SER A 67 -4.66 -0.07 4.27
CA SER A 67 -3.58 0.42 3.39
C SER A 67 -3.88 1.80 2.84
N SER A 68 -5.10 2.00 2.33
CA SER A 68 -5.53 3.29 1.80
C SER A 68 -5.48 4.39 2.87
N MET A 69 -5.97 4.13 4.10
CA MET A 69 -5.93 5.09 5.19
C MET A 69 -4.51 5.41 5.65
N VAL A 70 -3.62 4.41 5.70
CA VAL A 70 -2.19 4.60 6.00
C VAL A 70 -1.53 5.48 4.93
N ILE A 71 -1.80 5.24 3.65
CA ILE A 71 -1.26 6.04 2.55
C ILE A 71 -1.69 7.50 2.69
N ASP A 72 -2.99 7.79 2.88
CA ASP A 72 -3.48 9.16 3.09
C ASP A 72 -2.82 9.85 4.30
N HIS A 73 -2.69 9.12 5.41
CA HIS A 73 -2.02 9.62 6.60
C HIS A 73 -0.57 10.00 6.30
N LEU A 74 0.18 9.14 5.60
CA LEU A 74 1.57 9.41 5.25
C LEU A 74 1.69 10.57 4.25
N LEU A 75 0.84 10.62 3.23
CA LEU A 75 0.82 11.69 2.24
C LEU A 75 0.58 13.05 2.91
N SER A 76 -0.39 13.12 3.83
CA SER A 76 -0.71 14.36 4.55
C SER A 76 0.39 14.81 5.53
N HIS A 77 1.06 13.87 6.21
CA HIS A 77 2.05 14.19 7.24
C HIS A 77 3.48 14.40 6.69
N TYR A 78 3.86 13.68 5.63
CA TYR A 78 5.24 13.66 5.12
C TYR A 78 5.38 14.23 3.70
N GLY A 79 4.28 14.36 2.96
CA GLY A 79 4.24 14.86 1.59
C GLY A 79 4.40 13.77 0.52
N GLU A 80 3.86 14.05 -0.67
CA GLU A 80 3.81 13.10 -1.79
C GLU A 80 5.19 12.61 -2.24
N GLN A 81 6.21 13.46 -2.15
CA GLN A 81 7.59 13.14 -2.52
C GLN A 81 8.26 12.06 -1.66
N ARG A 82 7.64 11.66 -0.55
CA ARG A 82 8.18 10.65 0.37
C ARG A 82 7.37 9.36 0.38
N VAL A 83 6.24 9.29 -0.31
CA VAL A 83 5.31 8.18 -0.17
C VAL A 83 5.02 7.60 -1.53
N VAL A 84 5.30 6.31 -1.68
CA VAL A 84 4.95 5.52 -2.86
C VAL A 84 4.15 4.31 -2.41
N TYR A 85 3.28 3.82 -3.30
CA TYR A 85 2.42 2.71 -2.94
C TYR A 85 2.10 1.81 -4.12
N ILE A 86 1.85 0.53 -3.82
CA ILE A 86 1.46 -0.49 -4.78
C ILE A 86 0.23 -1.22 -4.23
N TYR A 87 -0.75 -1.45 -5.10
CA TYR A 87 -1.89 -2.31 -4.84
C TYR A 87 -1.72 -3.59 -5.64
N CYS A 88 -1.34 -4.69 -4.98
CA CYS A 88 -1.27 -5.97 -5.64
C CYS A 88 -2.68 -6.45 -6.02
N ASP A 89 -2.82 -7.04 -7.20
CA ASP A 89 -4.09 -7.50 -7.75
C ASP A 89 -3.89 -8.82 -8.50
N TYR A 90 -4.49 -9.90 -7.98
CA TYR A 90 -4.37 -11.23 -8.57
C TYR A 90 -4.95 -11.33 -9.98
N ARG A 91 -5.73 -10.33 -10.43
CA ARG A 91 -6.32 -10.28 -11.78
C ARG A 91 -5.34 -9.70 -12.79
N ASP A 92 -4.32 -8.97 -12.36
CA ASP A 92 -3.36 -8.27 -13.21
C ASP A 92 -1.96 -8.92 -13.20
N LYS A 93 -1.92 -10.25 -13.15
CA LYS A 93 -0.65 -11.03 -13.10
C LYS A 93 0.30 -10.71 -14.26
N THR A 94 -0.25 -10.36 -15.42
CA THR A 94 0.55 -10.05 -16.61
C THR A 94 1.38 -8.78 -16.40
N ASN A 95 0.80 -7.75 -15.78
CA ASN A 95 1.50 -6.49 -15.58
C ASN A 95 2.22 -6.42 -14.22
N GLN A 96 1.82 -7.19 -13.21
CA GLN A 96 2.43 -7.16 -11.87
C GLN A 96 3.66 -8.07 -11.72
N ASN A 97 4.57 -8.01 -12.69
CA ASN A 97 5.92 -8.57 -12.57
C ASN A 97 6.86 -7.58 -11.86
N LEU A 98 8.02 -8.07 -11.39
CA LEU A 98 9.00 -7.27 -10.65
C LEU A 98 9.40 -5.97 -11.36
N LEU A 99 9.70 -6.03 -12.66
CA LEU A 99 10.18 -4.89 -13.43
C LEU A 99 9.14 -3.76 -13.46
N ASN A 100 7.88 -4.09 -13.72
CA ASN A 100 6.79 -3.13 -13.74
C ASN A 100 6.47 -2.57 -12.34
N ILE A 101 6.59 -3.39 -11.28
CA ILE A 101 6.39 -2.92 -9.89
C ILE A 101 7.49 -1.91 -9.52
N MET A 102 8.75 -2.24 -9.76
CA MET A 102 9.89 -1.34 -9.54
C MET A 102 9.76 -0.06 -10.37
N GLY A 103 9.34 -0.19 -11.62
CA GLY A 103 9.08 0.94 -12.49
C GLY A 103 7.93 1.82 -12.03
N SER A 104 6.89 1.24 -11.42
CA SER A 104 5.77 2.00 -10.84
C SER A 104 6.22 2.80 -9.61
N ILE A 105 7.06 2.22 -8.77
CA ILE A 105 7.68 2.91 -7.63
C ILE A 105 8.52 4.09 -8.11
N LEU A 106 9.40 3.88 -9.10
CA LEU A 106 10.22 4.94 -9.67
C LEU A 106 9.36 6.01 -10.35
N LYS A 107 8.36 5.62 -11.14
CA LYS A 107 7.43 6.52 -11.83
C LYS A 107 6.72 7.44 -10.84
N GLN A 108 6.18 6.89 -9.75
CA GLN A 108 5.51 7.68 -8.71
C GLN A 108 6.45 8.72 -8.12
N HIS A 109 7.67 8.30 -7.75
CA HIS A 109 8.69 9.20 -7.20
C HIS A 109 9.01 10.35 -8.16
N LEU A 110 9.31 10.03 -9.43
CA LEU A 110 9.68 11.04 -10.43
C LEU A 110 8.54 11.97 -10.79
N THR A 111 7.28 11.52 -10.71
CA THR A 111 6.10 12.34 -11.06
C THR A 111 5.91 13.54 -10.12
N VAL A 112 6.28 13.39 -8.85
CA VAL A 112 6.10 14.43 -7.82
C VAL A 112 7.36 15.28 -7.62
N THR A 113 8.46 14.94 -8.30
CA THR A 113 9.69 15.76 -8.29
C THR A 113 9.56 16.99 -9.17
N THR A 114 10.14 18.11 -8.73
CA THR A 114 10.14 19.37 -9.50
C THR A 114 10.93 19.26 -10.81
N LYS A 115 11.99 18.46 -10.82
CA LYS A 115 12.80 18.15 -11.98
C LYS A 115 13.27 16.70 -11.90
N ILE A 116 13.01 15.93 -12.96
CA ILE A 116 13.57 14.58 -13.10
C ILE A 116 15.11 14.72 -13.22
N PRO A 117 15.90 13.93 -12.45
CA PRO A 117 17.35 14.02 -12.54
C PRO A 117 17.89 13.73 -13.94
N ASP A 118 18.83 14.55 -14.40
CA ASP A 118 19.42 14.45 -15.75
C ASP A 118 19.96 13.03 -16.07
N PRO A 119 20.64 12.31 -15.14
CA PRO A 119 21.10 10.93 -15.41
C PRO A 119 19.98 9.95 -15.78
N ILE A 120 18.76 10.16 -15.25
CA ILE A 120 17.60 9.32 -15.57
C ILE A 120 17.04 9.71 -16.94
N VAL A 121 16.95 11.01 -17.22
CA VAL A 121 16.50 11.51 -18.53
C VAL A 121 17.41 10.99 -19.63
N ASP A 122 18.72 11.14 -19.47
CA ASP A 122 19.73 10.70 -20.44
C ASP A 122 19.65 9.20 -20.72
N LEU A 123 19.48 8.38 -19.67
CA LEU A 123 19.33 6.93 -19.80
C LEU A 123 18.05 6.57 -20.56
N LEU A 124 16.90 7.14 -20.18
CA LEU A 124 15.62 6.85 -20.82
C LEU A 124 15.59 7.30 -22.28
N GLU A 125 16.13 8.48 -22.58
CA GLU A 125 16.26 8.96 -23.96
C GLU A 125 17.19 8.07 -24.80
N SER A 126 18.31 7.63 -24.23
CA SER A 126 19.23 6.70 -24.91
C SER A 126 18.55 5.38 -25.23
N LEU A 127 17.81 4.80 -24.28
CA LEU A 127 17.04 3.57 -24.52
C LEU A 127 15.99 3.79 -25.61
N GLN A 128 15.26 4.91 -25.56
CA GLN A 128 14.24 5.25 -26.55
C GLN A 128 14.84 5.43 -27.96
N LYS A 129 15.93 6.19 -28.08
CA LYS A 129 16.64 6.43 -29.36
C LYS A 129 17.15 5.12 -29.97
N ASN A 130 17.56 4.17 -29.14
CA ASN A 130 18.07 2.87 -29.57
C ASN A 130 16.98 1.80 -29.72
N GLY A 131 15.70 2.13 -29.53
CA GLY A 131 14.60 1.16 -29.59
C GLY A 131 14.67 0.05 -28.53
N LYS A 132 15.38 0.30 -27.42
CA LYS A 132 15.55 -0.66 -26.33
C LYS A 132 14.47 -0.48 -25.26
N ARG A 133 14.15 -1.56 -24.56
CA ARG A 133 13.29 -1.54 -23.37
C ARG A 133 14.14 -1.36 -22.11
N VAL A 134 13.54 -0.80 -21.07
CA VAL A 134 14.14 -0.73 -19.74
C VAL A 134 14.29 -2.17 -19.20
N MET A 135 15.48 -2.51 -18.72
CA MET A 135 15.76 -3.81 -18.09
C MET A 135 15.87 -3.68 -16.57
N PHE A 136 15.98 -4.81 -15.88
CA PHE A 136 16.10 -4.84 -14.42
C PHE A 136 17.31 -4.04 -13.92
N GLU A 137 18.46 -4.16 -14.59
CA GLU A 137 19.69 -3.47 -14.24
C GLU A 137 19.54 -1.95 -14.36
N ASP A 138 18.90 -1.48 -15.43
CA ASP A 138 18.58 -0.06 -15.63
C ASP A 138 17.67 0.43 -14.48
N MET A 139 16.63 -0.33 -14.15
CA MET A 139 15.68 0.01 -13.09
C MET A 139 16.34 0.06 -11.70
N SER A 140 17.16 -0.94 -11.39
CA SER A 140 17.94 -1.01 -10.16
C SER A 140 18.90 0.17 -10.04
N GLN A 141 19.60 0.52 -11.13
CA GLN A 141 20.50 1.68 -11.14
C GLN A 141 19.74 2.98 -10.88
N MET A 142 18.59 3.19 -11.53
CA MET A 142 17.77 4.39 -11.32
C MET A 142 17.22 4.48 -9.90
N LEU A 143 16.71 3.38 -9.33
CA LEU A 143 16.20 3.36 -7.95
C LEU A 143 17.30 3.61 -6.92
N LYS A 144 18.46 2.96 -7.07
CA LYS A 144 19.65 3.20 -6.22
C LYS A 144 20.14 4.63 -6.29
N PHE A 145 19.92 5.32 -7.40
CA PHE A 145 20.24 6.73 -7.54
C PHE A 145 19.20 7.62 -6.82
N VAL A 146 17.91 7.34 -6.98
CA VAL A 146 16.82 8.21 -6.50
C VAL A 146 16.49 8.06 -5.03
N ILE A 147 16.36 6.83 -4.54
CA ILE A 147 15.87 6.56 -3.17
C ILE A 147 16.75 7.25 -2.11
N PRO A 148 18.10 7.20 -2.16
CA PRO A 148 18.94 7.84 -1.15
C PRO A 148 18.82 9.36 -1.08
N GLN A 149 18.32 10.00 -2.15
CA GLN A 149 18.11 11.46 -2.19
C GLN A 149 16.84 11.88 -1.44
N THR A 150 16.01 10.90 -1.02
CA THR A 150 14.72 11.14 -0.36
C THR A 150 14.85 10.89 1.13
N VAL A 151 14.74 11.97 1.91
CA VAL A 151 14.72 11.86 3.37
C VAL A 151 13.45 11.12 3.79
N SER A 152 13.62 10.01 4.50
CA SER A 152 12.53 9.24 5.12
C SER A 152 11.44 8.78 4.14
N HIS A 153 11.84 7.89 3.23
CA HIS A 153 10.97 7.32 2.20
C HIS A 153 10.07 6.20 2.76
N PHE A 154 8.79 6.23 2.41
CA PHE A 154 7.78 5.25 2.75
C PHE A 154 7.30 4.49 1.50
N LEU A 155 7.21 3.17 1.60
CA LEU A 155 6.64 2.31 0.57
C LEU A 155 5.50 1.46 1.17
N CYS A 156 4.28 1.67 0.69
CA CYS A 156 3.12 0.86 1.08
C CYS A 156 2.82 -0.21 0.02
N ILE A 157 2.72 -1.47 0.43
CA ILE A 157 2.40 -2.59 -0.46
C ILE A 157 1.13 -3.26 0.07
N ASP A 158 0.01 -3.03 -0.60
CA ASP A 158 -1.25 -3.69 -0.26
C ASP A 158 -1.35 -5.07 -0.90
N ALA A 159 -1.89 -6.02 -0.14
CA ALA A 159 -2.28 -7.36 -0.59
C ALA A 159 -1.13 -8.18 -1.21
N LEU A 160 0.03 -8.23 -0.56
CA LEU A 160 1.22 -8.95 -1.05
C LEU A 160 0.93 -10.43 -1.41
N ASP A 161 -0.08 -11.05 -0.77
CA ASP A 161 -0.52 -12.41 -1.08
C ASP A 161 -1.20 -12.58 -2.45
N GLU A 162 -1.57 -11.50 -3.12
CA GLU A 162 -2.19 -11.53 -4.44
C GLU A 162 -1.19 -11.60 -5.59
N LEU A 163 0.09 -11.31 -5.34
CA LEU A 163 1.16 -11.59 -6.29
C LEU A 163 1.36 -13.10 -6.45
N ASP A 164 1.70 -13.52 -7.66
CA ASP A 164 2.15 -14.89 -7.85
C ASP A 164 3.43 -15.15 -7.03
N PRO A 165 3.69 -16.41 -6.62
CA PRO A 165 4.83 -16.72 -5.75
C PRO A 165 6.20 -16.30 -6.30
N GLY A 166 6.38 -16.30 -7.63
CA GLY A 166 7.62 -15.90 -8.29
C GLY A 166 7.84 -14.40 -8.16
N SER A 167 6.88 -13.60 -8.61
CA SER A 167 6.93 -12.13 -8.51
C SER A 167 7.02 -11.66 -7.06
N ARG A 168 6.34 -12.33 -6.13
CA ARG A 168 6.44 -12.05 -4.69
C ARG A 168 7.85 -12.28 -4.15
N LEU A 169 8.47 -13.40 -4.49
CA LEU A 169 9.85 -13.72 -4.08
C LEU A 169 10.85 -12.70 -4.63
N GLU A 170 10.70 -12.34 -5.90
CA GLU A 170 11.53 -11.34 -6.57
C GLU A 170 11.40 -9.96 -5.93
N LEU A 171 10.16 -9.53 -5.66
CA LEU A 171 9.89 -8.26 -4.98
C LEU A 171 10.51 -8.23 -3.58
N LEU A 172 10.31 -9.27 -2.76
CA LEU A 172 10.88 -9.32 -1.41
C LEU A 172 12.41 -9.24 -1.43
N LYS A 173 13.08 -9.88 -2.40
CA LYS A 173 14.54 -9.74 -2.58
C LYS A 173 14.93 -8.31 -2.94
N ALA A 174 14.20 -7.68 -3.88
CA ALA A 174 14.46 -6.29 -4.26
C ALA A 174 14.25 -5.31 -3.09
N LEU A 175 13.24 -5.52 -2.24
CA LEU A 175 13.03 -4.73 -1.02
C LEU A 175 14.19 -4.82 -0.01
N GLN A 176 14.95 -5.89 -0.05
CA GLN A 176 16.16 -6.04 0.76
C GLN A 176 17.35 -5.29 0.16
N THR A 177 17.55 -5.34 -1.17
CA THR A 177 18.76 -4.83 -1.83
C THR A 177 18.65 -3.40 -2.34
N GLU A 178 17.48 -2.99 -2.82
CA GLU A 178 17.26 -1.70 -3.49
C GLU A 178 16.63 -0.65 -2.57
N PHE A 179 15.97 -1.08 -1.49
CA PHE A 179 15.15 -0.23 -0.60
C PHE A 179 15.62 -0.24 0.87
N GLY A 180 16.93 -0.35 1.10
CA GLY A 180 17.52 -0.57 2.43
C GLY A 180 17.18 0.50 3.49
N SER A 181 16.97 1.76 3.09
CA SER A 181 16.60 2.88 3.98
C SER A 181 15.10 3.18 4.00
N THR A 182 14.30 2.47 3.20
CA THR A 182 12.86 2.73 3.07
C THR A 182 12.08 2.08 4.21
N ARG A 183 11.16 2.84 4.79
CA ARG A 183 10.13 2.33 5.70
C ARG A 183 9.03 1.67 4.88
N ILE A 184 8.80 0.38 5.10
CA ILE A 184 7.87 -0.42 4.31
C ILE A 184 6.65 -0.76 5.17
N PHE A 185 5.47 -0.45 4.67
CA PHE A 185 4.20 -0.96 5.18
C PHE A 185 3.72 -2.04 4.23
N LEU A 186 3.37 -3.22 4.74
CA LEU A 186 2.83 -4.29 3.92
C LEU A 186 1.56 -4.88 4.52
N THR A 187 0.62 -5.23 3.66
CA THR A 187 -0.53 -6.05 4.04
C THR A 187 -0.52 -7.39 3.33
N GLY A 188 -1.15 -8.39 3.94
CA GLY A 188 -1.40 -9.65 3.26
C GLY A 188 -2.20 -10.65 4.09
N ARG A 189 -2.22 -11.91 3.66
CA ARG A 189 -2.75 -13.04 4.44
C ARG A 189 -1.67 -13.72 5.27
N PRO A 190 -2.02 -14.39 6.38
CA PRO A 190 -1.04 -15.01 7.30
C PRO A 190 -0.05 -15.97 6.63
N HIS A 191 -0.42 -16.64 5.54
CA HIS A 191 0.44 -17.60 4.86
C HIS A 191 1.69 -16.99 4.21
N VAL A 192 1.71 -15.67 3.95
CA VAL A 192 2.90 -14.99 3.38
C VAL A 192 3.86 -14.47 4.44
N ALA A 193 3.47 -14.49 5.72
CA ALA A 193 4.27 -13.95 6.81
C ALA A 193 5.62 -14.67 6.94
N SER A 194 5.64 -16.00 6.74
CA SER A 194 6.87 -16.78 6.78
C SER A 194 7.86 -16.41 5.66
N ASP A 195 7.37 -16.12 4.46
CA ASP A 195 8.19 -15.65 3.34
C ASP A 195 8.78 -14.28 3.64
N VAL A 196 7.96 -13.34 4.13
CA VAL A 196 8.38 -11.99 4.51
C VAL A 196 9.48 -12.04 5.56
N SER A 197 9.25 -12.73 6.69
CA SER A 197 10.21 -12.83 7.78
C SER A 197 11.52 -13.48 7.33
N ARG A 198 11.45 -14.57 6.56
CA ARG A 198 12.63 -15.31 6.09
C ARG A 198 13.46 -14.51 5.10
N ILE A 199 12.82 -13.86 4.12
CA ILE A 199 13.53 -13.17 3.03
C ILE A 199 14.06 -11.82 3.50
N LEU A 200 13.24 -11.06 4.24
CA LEU A 200 13.64 -9.75 4.75
C LEU A 200 14.47 -9.84 6.04
N GLN A 201 14.67 -11.05 6.58
CA GLN A 201 15.43 -11.34 7.80
C GLN A 201 14.94 -10.51 8.99
N ILE A 202 13.62 -10.48 9.18
CA ILE A 202 12.96 -9.76 10.27
C ILE A 202 12.21 -10.73 11.19
N PRO A 203 12.09 -10.42 12.50
CA PRO A 203 11.30 -11.22 13.42
C PRO A 203 9.82 -11.28 12.97
N SER A 204 9.19 -12.45 13.05
CA SER A 204 7.75 -12.61 12.78
C SER A 204 6.85 -12.02 13.86
N VAL A 205 7.42 -11.49 14.95
CA VAL A 205 6.69 -11.15 16.18
C VAL A 205 5.99 -9.78 16.08
N ASP A 206 6.40 -8.92 15.14
CA ASP A 206 5.94 -7.52 15.05
C ASP A 206 4.86 -7.31 13.97
N SER A 207 3.85 -8.19 13.91
CA SER A 207 2.74 -8.04 12.96
C SER A 207 1.44 -7.59 13.63
N ILE A 208 0.73 -6.67 12.98
CA ILE A 208 -0.61 -6.25 13.37
C ILE A 208 -1.60 -7.19 12.69
N TYR A 209 -2.47 -7.84 13.47
CA TYR A 209 -3.55 -8.63 12.91
C TYR A 209 -4.79 -7.76 12.73
N ILE A 210 -5.10 -7.42 11.48
CA ILE A 210 -6.30 -6.69 11.11
C ILE A 210 -7.49 -7.64 11.29
N THR A 211 -8.31 -7.29 12.27
CA THR A 211 -9.61 -7.90 12.49
C THR A 211 -10.70 -6.92 12.11
N PRO A 212 -11.82 -7.41 11.58
CA PRO A 212 -13.03 -6.61 11.44
C PRO A 212 -13.43 -6.05 12.80
N ASN A 213 -13.42 -4.73 12.88
CA ASN A 213 -13.83 -4.00 14.07
C ASN A 213 -15.34 -3.71 13.96
N LEU A 214 -16.12 -4.15 14.94
CA LEU A 214 -17.58 -3.94 14.97
C LEU A 214 -17.96 -2.46 14.95
N ILE A 215 -17.12 -1.60 15.56
CA ILE A 215 -17.32 -0.15 15.56
C ILE A 215 -17.16 0.40 14.14
N ASP A 216 -16.08 0.02 13.45
CA ASP A 216 -15.83 0.44 12.06
C ASP A 216 -16.92 -0.10 11.13
N LEU A 217 -17.35 -1.35 11.31
CA LEU A 217 -18.40 -1.98 10.51
C LEU A 217 -19.74 -1.28 10.71
N ARG A 218 -20.14 -1.01 11.96
CA ARG A 218 -21.39 -0.29 12.26
C ARG A 218 -21.34 1.12 11.69
N ALA A 219 -20.25 1.85 11.87
CA ALA A 219 -20.10 3.20 11.33
C ALA A 219 -20.15 3.22 9.79
N TYR A 220 -19.50 2.25 9.14
CA TYR A 220 -19.57 2.09 7.68
C TYR A 220 -21.00 1.82 7.20
N LEU A 221 -21.70 0.87 7.84
CA LEU A 221 -23.08 0.53 7.47
C LEU A 221 -24.04 1.70 7.70
N SER A 222 -23.94 2.39 8.84
CA SER A 222 -24.74 3.57 9.13
C SER A 222 -24.55 4.65 8.07
N HIS A 223 -23.30 4.91 7.67
CA HIS A 223 -23.00 5.87 6.61
C HIS A 223 -23.58 5.44 5.26
N LYS A 224 -23.54 4.16 4.91
CA LYS A 224 -24.14 3.65 3.66
C LYS A 224 -25.67 3.77 3.67
N ILE A 225 -26.30 3.50 4.80
CA ILE A 225 -27.75 3.66 4.95
C ILE A 225 -28.13 5.14 4.83
N GLU A 226 -27.36 6.05 5.42
CA GLU A 226 -27.60 7.49 5.33
C GLU A 226 -27.51 8.00 3.88
N LEU A 227 -26.50 7.56 3.12
CA LEU A 227 -26.41 7.89 1.69
C LEU A 227 -27.59 7.34 0.88
N ASP A 228 -28.12 6.18 1.24
CA ASP A 228 -29.30 5.61 0.57
C ASP A 228 -30.59 6.35 0.98
N GLN A 229 -30.72 6.75 2.25
CA GLN A 229 -31.80 7.59 2.78
C GLN A 229 -31.87 8.95 2.06
N GLU A 230 -30.72 9.56 1.76
CA GLU A 230 -30.67 10.81 0.99
C GLU A 230 -31.25 10.64 -0.42
N MET A 231 -31.13 9.44 -1.01
CA MET A 231 -31.63 9.11 -2.33
C MET A 231 -33.09 8.60 -2.31
N ASN A 232 -33.48 7.89 -1.24
CA ASN A 232 -34.76 7.20 -1.07
C ASN A 232 -35.33 7.45 0.35
N PRO A 233 -35.80 8.67 0.66
CA PRO A 233 -36.12 9.07 2.04
C PRO A 233 -37.34 8.34 2.63
N ASP A 234 -38.26 7.85 1.80
CA ASP A 234 -39.49 7.19 2.25
C ASP A 234 -39.30 5.68 2.54
N ASP A 235 -38.18 5.09 2.10
CA ASP A 235 -37.95 3.64 2.13
C ASP A 235 -37.26 3.16 3.42
N MET A 236 -36.73 4.07 4.24
CA MET A 236 -35.83 3.72 5.35
C MET A 236 -36.16 4.47 6.65
N ASN A 237 -36.93 3.83 7.52
CA ASN A 237 -37.20 4.31 8.87
C ASN A 237 -36.14 3.83 9.89
N GLU A 238 -36.11 4.44 11.08
CA GLU A 238 -35.13 4.12 12.13
C GLU A 238 -35.19 2.66 12.61
N GLN A 239 -36.38 2.05 12.62
CA GLN A 239 -36.51 0.65 12.99
C GLN A 239 -35.82 -0.26 11.97
N LEU A 240 -36.08 -0.04 10.68
CA LEU A 240 -35.46 -0.80 9.60
C LEU A 240 -33.94 -0.58 9.55
N LYS A 241 -33.47 0.64 9.82
CA LYS A 241 -32.04 0.96 9.95
C LYS A 241 -31.37 0.09 11.03
N GLU A 242 -31.93 0.06 12.23
CA GLU A 242 -31.41 -0.76 13.33
C GLU A 242 -31.49 -2.26 13.03
N GLU A 243 -32.58 -2.73 12.42
CA GLU A 243 -32.73 -4.13 11.99
C GLU A 243 -31.68 -4.54 10.95
N ILE A 244 -31.36 -3.66 9.98
CA ILE A 244 -30.30 -3.89 8.98
C ILE A 244 -28.94 -3.91 9.66
N LEU A 245 -28.64 -2.94 10.54
CA LEU A 245 -27.36 -2.87 11.25
C LEU A 245 -27.10 -4.15 12.04
N ASP A 246 -28.04 -4.53 12.90
CA ASP A 246 -27.88 -5.70 13.76
C ASP A 246 -27.92 -7.01 12.94
N GLY A 247 -28.78 -7.07 11.92
CA GLY A 247 -28.89 -8.23 11.03
C GLY A 247 -27.62 -8.48 10.21
N VAL A 248 -27.01 -7.44 9.65
CA VAL A 248 -25.76 -7.55 8.88
C VAL A 248 -24.59 -7.83 9.81
N ILE A 249 -24.47 -7.11 10.94
CA ILE A 249 -23.36 -7.28 11.89
C ILE A 249 -23.37 -8.69 12.50
N SER A 250 -24.53 -9.22 12.88
CA SER A 250 -24.64 -10.57 13.45
C SER A 250 -24.28 -11.67 12.44
N LYS A 251 -24.58 -11.46 11.15
CA LYS A 251 -24.26 -12.41 10.06
C LYS A 251 -22.85 -12.25 9.52
N ALA A 252 -22.26 -11.06 9.62
CA ALA A 252 -20.91 -10.78 9.16
C ALA A 252 -19.89 -11.71 9.80
N GLN A 253 -20.10 -12.12 11.08
CA GLN A 253 -19.11 -12.93 11.83
C GLN A 253 -17.68 -12.36 11.78
N GLY A 254 -17.56 -11.05 11.52
CA GLY A 254 -16.28 -10.45 11.16
C GLY A 254 -15.84 -10.70 9.71
N MET A 255 -16.71 -10.50 8.73
CA MET A 255 -16.40 -10.43 7.29
C MET A 255 -17.24 -9.34 6.63
#